data_AF-A0A1M5UUG2-F1
#
_entry.id   AF-A0A1M5UUG2-F1
#
_cell.length_a   1.000
_cell.length_b   1.000
_cell.length_c   1.000
_cell.angle_alpha   90.00
_cell.angle_beta   90.00
_cell.angle_gamma   90.00
#
_symmetry.space_group_name_H-M   'P 1'
#
loop_
_entity.id
_entity.type
_entity.pdbx_description
1 polymer ?
#
loop_
_entity_poly.entity_id
_entity_poly.type
_entity_poly.pdbx_seq_one_letter_code
_entity_poly.pdbx_strand_id
1 'polypeptide(L)' 'MPHYRAYIIGRDGHFVEAINLDCADDAAAIESARQFADGHGVEVWQLDRLVAKLASEPE' A
#
# COMPACT_ATOMS: atom_id res chain seq x y z
N MET A 1 -7.43 14.30 9.20
CA MET A 1 -6.60 13.08 9.22
C MET A 1 -6.20 12.78 7.80
N PRO A 2 -4.93 12.52 7.50
CA PRO A 2 -4.55 12.15 6.15
C PRO A 2 -5.21 10.81 5.79
N HIS A 3 -5.90 10.79 4.65
CA HIS A 3 -6.65 9.63 4.19
C HIS A 3 -5.71 8.72 3.40
N TYR A 4 -4.81 8.02 4.11
CA TYR A 4 -3.96 7.02 3.47
C TYR A 4 -4.74 5.72 3.25
N ARG A 5 -4.46 5.07 2.13
CA ARG A 5 -4.98 3.75 1.77
C ARG A 5 -3.88 2.87 1.20
N ALA A 6 -3.77 1.65 1.70
CA ALA A 6 -2.98 0.60 1.08
C ALA A 6 -3.89 -0.26 0.20
N TYR A 7 -3.59 -0.32 -1.08
CA TYR A 7 -4.25 -1.18 -2.06
C TYR A 7 -3.40 -2.42 -2.24
N ILE A 8 -3.91 -3.57 -1.83
CA ILE A 8 -3.28 -4.86 -2.00
C ILE A 8 -3.61 -5.39 -3.39
N ILE A 9 -2.57 -5.70 -4.14
CA ILE A 9 -2.60 -6.24 -5.49
C ILE A 9 -2.13 -7.69 -5.42
N GLY A 10 -3.01 -8.59 -5.83
CA GLY A 10 -2.75 -10.01 -5.93
C GLY A 10 -1.61 -10.30 -6.90
N ARG A 11 -1.03 -11.51 -6.81
CA ARG A 11 0.06 -11.95 -7.70
C ARG A 11 -0.37 -12.01 -9.18
N ASP A 12 -1.66 -12.12 -9.40
CA ASP A 12 -2.35 -12.05 -10.68
C ASP A 12 -2.55 -10.62 -11.20
N GLY A 13 -2.10 -9.61 -10.45
CA GLY A 13 -2.23 -8.19 -10.81
C GLY A 13 -3.60 -7.61 -10.52
N HIS A 14 -4.52 -8.38 -9.95
CA HIS A 14 -5.85 -7.89 -9.59
C HIS A 14 -5.86 -7.24 -8.22
N PHE A 15 -6.72 -6.23 -8.08
CA PHE A 15 -7.01 -5.64 -6.78
C PHE A 15 -7.67 -6.66 -5.86
N VAL A 16 -7.10 -6.82 -4.67
CA VAL A 16 -7.59 -7.73 -3.63
C VAL A 16 -8.38 -6.94 -2.58
N GLU A 17 -7.75 -5.93 -1.99
CA GLU A 17 -8.33 -5.19 -0.87
C GLU A 17 -7.75 -3.77 -0.75
N ALA A 18 -8.53 -2.84 -0.20
CA ALA A 18 -8.09 -1.51 0.18
C ALA A 18 -8.21 -1.32 1.70
N ILE A 19 -7.09 -1.09 2.36
CA ILE A 19 -7.00 -0.87 3.81
C ILE A 19 -6.82 0.63 4.07
N ASN A 20 -7.69 1.23 4.88
CA ASN A 20 -7.49 2.61 5.33
C ASN A 20 -6.38 2.63 6.39
N LEU A 21 -5.39 3.48 6.20
CA LEU A 21 -4.27 3.69 7.10
C LEU A 21 -4.46 5.03 7.82
N ASP A 22 -4.59 4.99 9.15
CA ASP A 22 -4.56 6.19 9.98
C ASP A 22 -3.10 6.45 10.39
N CYS A 23 -2.36 7.11 9.51
CA CYS A 23 -0.93 7.40 9.69
C CYS A 23 -0.70 8.90 9.60
N ALA A 24 0.20 9.48 10.39
CA ALA A 24 0.40 10.93 10.37
C ALA A 24 1.13 11.45 9.10
N ASP A 25 1.94 10.60 8.48
CA ASP A 25 2.88 10.96 7.42
C ASP A 25 3.11 9.81 6.43
N ASP A 26 3.74 10.15 5.31
CA ASP A 26 4.03 9.23 4.20
C ASP A 26 4.89 8.04 4.68
N ALA A 27 5.85 8.26 5.59
CA ALA A 27 6.76 7.22 6.07
C ALA A 27 6.03 6.20 6.96
N ALA A 28 5.20 6.66 7.89
CA ALA A 28 4.37 5.80 8.72
C ALA A 28 3.37 4.97 7.90
N ALA A 29 2.81 5.55 6.83
CA ALA A 29 1.93 4.84 5.91
C ALA A 29 2.68 3.75 5.14
N ILE A 30 3.90 4.04 4.67
CA ILE A 30 4.76 3.08 3.97
C ILE A 30 5.17 1.93 4.89
N GLU A 31 5.63 2.23 6.12
CA GLU A 31 6.01 1.22 7.12
C GLU A 31 4.84 0.29 7.43
N SER A 32 3.64 0.86 7.64
CA SER A 32 2.43 0.07 7.86
C SER A 32 2.10 -0.82 6.66
N ALA A 33 2.26 -0.29 5.44
CA ALA A 33 1.96 -0.98 4.20
C ALA A 33 2.93 -2.13 3.88
N ARG A 34 4.19 -2.06 4.34
CA ARG A 34 5.20 -3.13 4.16
C ARG A 34 4.74 -4.46 4.72
N GLN A 35 3.95 -4.44 5.80
CA GLN A 35 3.41 -5.65 6.41
C GLN A 35 2.45 -6.41 5.48
N PHE A 36 1.86 -5.73 4.49
CA PHE A 36 0.97 -6.33 3.49
C PHE A 36 1.68 -6.69 2.18
N ALA A 37 2.93 -6.25 1.99
CA ALA A 37 3.70 -6.48 0.77
C ALA A 37 4.38 -7.86 0.70
N ASP A 38 4.13 -8.72 1.70
CA ASP A 38 4.69 -10.08 1.78
C ASP A 38 4.05 -10.98 0.71
N GLY A 39 4.69 -11.04 -0.46
CA GLY A 39 4.24 -11.83 -1.61
C GLY A 39 3.08 -11.24 -2.42
N HIS A 40 2.67 -10.00 -2.12
CA HIS A 40 1.68 -9.23 -2.87
C HIS A 40 2.22 -7.84 -3.20
N GLY A 41 1.84 -7.29 -4.35
CA GLY A 41 2.10 -5.87 -4.63
C GLY A 41 1.21 -5.01 -3.74
N VAL A 42 1.72 -3.92 -3.17
CA VAL A 42 0.93 -2.98 -2.38
C VAL A 42 1.18 -1.57 -2.88
N GLU A 43 0.12 -0.81 -3.10
CA GLU A 43 0.20 0.60 -3.44
C GLU A 43 -0.33 1.46 -2.30
N VAL A 44 0.47 2.39 -1.82
CA VAL A 44 0.10 3.36 -0.79
C VAL A 44 -0.35 4.63 -1.48
N TRP A 45 -1.59 5.01 -1.26
CA TRP A 45 -2.22 6.19 -1.82
C TRP A 45 -2.65 7.13 -0.70
N GLN A 46 -2.58 8.43 -0.97
CA GLN A 46 -3.15 9.49 -0.16
C GLN A 46 -4.17 10.22 -1.04
N LEU A 47 -5.44 9.87 -0.92
CA LEU A 47 -6.49 10.35 -1.83
C LEU A 47 -6.14 10.05 -3.31
N ASP A 48 -5.83 11.06 -4.11
CA ASP A 48 -5.44 10.95 -5.53
C ASP A 48 -3.91 10.85 -5.75
N ARG A 49 -3.11 10.99 -4.69
CA ARG A 49 -1.65 10.94 -4.76
C ARG A 49 -1.13 9.55 -4.45
N LEU A 50 -0.43 8.93 -5.40
CA LEU A 50 0.36 7.72 -5.11
C LEU A 50 1.59 8.12 -4.27
N VAL A 51 1.66 7.60 -3.05
CA VAL A 51 2.74 7.86 -2.09
C VAL A 51 3.90 6.91 -2.33
N ALA A 52 3.61 5.61 -2.46
CA ALA A 52 4.61 4.58 -2.69
C ALA A 52 4.00 3.34 -3.35
N LYS A 53 4.82 2.59 -4.08
CA LYS A 53 4.48 1.26 -4.58
C LYS A 53 5.49 0.26 -4.04
N LEU A 54 5.00 -0.67 -3.25
CA LEU A 54 5.75 -1.78 -2.68
C LEU A 54 5.49 -2.98 -3.58
N ALA A 55 6.35 -3.21 -4.56
CA ALA A 55 6.33 -4.47 -5.28
C ALA A 55 6.97 -5.54 -4.40
N SER A 56 6.36 -6.72 -4.30
CA SER A 56 7.17 -7.91 -4.05
C SER A 56 8.05 -8.07 -5.28
N GLU A 57 9.36 -7.86 -5.15
CA GLU A 57 10.29 -8.19 -6.23
C GLU A 57 9.99 -9.62 -6.71
N PRO A 58 9.75 -9.84 -8.01
CA PRO A 58 9.83 -11.18 -8.55
C PRO A 58 11.31 -11.59 -8.46
N GLU A 59 11.59 -12.69 -7.78
CA GLU A 59 12.88 -13.39 -7.80
C GLU A 59 13.34 -13.67 -9.25
#